data_AF-A0AAU4ATW7-F1
#
_entry.id   AF-A0AAU4ATW7-F1
#
_cell.length_a   1.000
_cell.length_b   1.000
_cell.length_c   1.000
_cell.angle_alpha   90.00
_cell.angle_beta   90.00
_cell.angle_gamma   90.00
#
_symmetry.space_group_name_H-M   'P 1'
#
loop_
_entity.id
_entity.type
_entity.pdbx_description
1 polymer ?
#
loop_
_entity_poly.entity_id
_entity_poly.type
_entity_poly.pdbx_seq_one_letter_code
_entity_poly.pdbx_strand_id
1 'polypeptide(L)'
;MQDYEFRTGHLCVETDPALCLPCQERLDRQLALLPRVYGELEVVLVAAQDPGDRLSGTDRPGIPLNGPAVEARAAIRDTLASWADLIVEGRTVRLPLRTVPALAAFLRRHLGWLAVHPAADDAATDIDTVLRHALTVARPRQALLAMAVSVGP
;
A
#
# COMPACT_ATOMS: atom_id res chain seq x y z
N MET A 1 -28.22 17.31 6.70
CA MET A 1 -27.86 15.90 6.44
C MET A 1 -26.36 15.90 6.23
N GLN A 2 -25.61 15.57 7.28
CA GLN A 2 -24.17 15.33 7.21
C GLN A 2 -24.05 13.81 7.22
N ASP A 3 -23.78 13.24 6.05
CA ASP A 3 -23.42 11.83 5.92
C ASP A 3 -22.03 11.65 6.53
N TYR A 4 -22.03 11.31 7.82
CA TYR A 4 -20.86 10.84 8.54
C TYR A 4 -20.59 9.40 8.09
N GLU A 5 -19.87 9.23 6.98
CA GLU A 5 -19.30 7.94 6.65
C GLU A 5 -18.25 7.59 7.71
N PHE A 6 -18.60 6.61 8.54
CA PHE A 6 -17.74 5.99 9.53
C PHE A 6 -16.55 5.29 8.85
N ARG A 7 -15.51 6.06 8.52
CA ARG A 7 -14.21 5.51 8.11
C ARG A 7 -13.48 5.03 9.37
N THR A 8 -13.47 3.72 9.55
CA THR A 8 -12.99 2.95 10.71
C THR A 8 -11.85 3.60 11.52
N GLY A 9 -12.16 4.00 12.76
CA GLY A 9 -11.24 3.93 13.90
C GLY A 9 -10.68 5.24 14.50
N HIS A 10 -10.82 6.40 13.86
CA HIS A 10 -10.38 7.66 14.47
C HIS A 10 -11.31 8.80 14.06
N LEU A 11 -11.86 9.53 15.04
CA LEU A 11 -12.64 10.74 14.80
C LEU A 11 -11.66 11.83 14.32
N CYS A 12 -11.39 11.87 13.02
CA CYS A 12 -10.61 12.92 12.40
C CYS A 12 -11.39 14.23 12.53
N VAL A 13 -10.95 15.13 13.40
CA VAL A 13 -11.48 16.49 13.45
C VAL A 13 -10.96 17.24 12.24
N GLU A 14 -11.87 17.90 11.49
CA GLU A 14 -11.49 18.90 10.50
C GLU A 14 -10.66 19.98 11.19
N THR A 15 -9.35 19.93 10.99
CA THR A 15 -8.40 20.88 11.55
C THR A 15 -7.52 21.40 10.41
N ASP A 16 -6.98 22.60 10.56
CA ASP A 16 -5.77 22.99 9.83
C ASP A 16 -4.58 22.42 10.63
N PRO A 17 -3.83 21.40 10.15
CA PRO A 17 -3.65 20.90 8.78
C PRO A 17 -4.64 19.81 8.29
N ALA A 18 -4.80 19.69 6.96
CA ALA A 18 -5.70 18.77 6.25
C ALA A 18 -5.65 17.30 6.73
N LEU A 19 -4.48 16.82 7.19
CA LEU A 19 -4.37 15.63 8.02
C LEU A 19 -4.01 15.98 9.46
N CYS A 20 -4.80 15.52 10.43
CA CYS A 20 -4.45 15.62 11.84
C CYS A 20 -3.17 14.82 12.20
N LEU A 21 -2.49 15.20 13.29
CA LEU A 21 -1.24 14.55 13.72
C LEU A 21 -1.32 13.01 13.81
N PRO A 22 -2.37 12.39 14.39
CA PRO A 22 -2.50 10.94 14.40
C PRO A 22 -2.58 10.31 13.01
N CYS A 23 -3.25 10.95 12.05
CA CYS A 23 -3.30 10.48 10.66
C CYS A 23 -1.96 10.62 9.96
N GLN A 24 -1.20 11.69 10.25
CA GLN A 24 0.17 11.83 9.75
C GLN A 24 1.07 10.71 10.29
N GLU A 25 1.02 10.42 11.59
CA GLU A 25 1.78 9.32 12.21
C GLU A 25 1.36 7.94 11.67
N ARG A 26 0.08 7.76 11.37
CA ARG A 26 -0.40 6.53 10.70
C ARG A 26 0.21 6.42 9.30
N LEU A 27 0.13 7.49 8.51
CA LEU A 27 0.68 7.53 7.15
C LEU A 27 2.19 7.30 7.15
N ASP A 28 2.95 7.91 8.06
CA ASP A 28 4.40 7.65 8.18
C ASP A 28 4.70 6.17 8.44
N ARG A 29 3.97 5.55 9.38
CA ARG A 29 4.13 4.13 9.71
C ARG A 29 3.77 3.23 8.54
N GLN A 30 2.72 3.54 7.79
CA GLN A 30 2.33 2.78 6.59
C GLN A 30 3.41 2.87 5.51
N LEU A 31 3.90 4.09 5.23
CA LEU A 31 5.00 4.31 4.29
C LEU A 31 6.30 3.62 4.73
N ALA A 32 6.57 3.58 6.05
CA ALA A 32 7.73 2.85 6.58
C ALA A 32 7.59 1.32 6.43
N LEU A 33 6.36 0.80 6.46
CA LEU A 33 6.08 -0.63 6.36
C LEU A 33 6.06 -1.15 4.91
N LEU A 34 5.61 -0.33 3.96
CA LEU A 34 5.44 -0.71 2.55
C LEU A 34 6.66 -1.38 1.90
N PRO A 35 7.91 -0.89 2.07
CA PRO A 35 9.09 -1.54 1.49
C PRO A 35 9.27 -2.99 1.97
N ARG A 36 8.95 -3.27 3.24
CA ARG A 36 9.02 -4.62 3.78
C ARG A 36 7.94 -5.52 3.18
N VAL A 37 6.69 -5.06 3.13
CA VAL A 37 5.58 -5.82 2.56
C VAL A 37 5.81 -6.09 1.06
N TYR A 38 6.38 -5.11 0.34
CA TYR A 38 6.78 -5.28 -1.06
C TYR A 38 7.81 -6.41 -1.23
N GLY A 39 8.79 -6.52 -0.33
CA GLY A 39 9.74 -7.64 -0.31
C GLY A 39 9.09 -8.98 0.03
N GLU A 40 8.11 -9.00 0.97
CA GLU A 40 7.34 -10.22 1.29
C GLU A 40 6.53 -10.72 0.07
N LEU A 41 5.96 -9.81 -0.74
CA LEU A 41 5.30 -10.15 -2.00
C LEU A 41 6.25 -10.80 -3.02
N GLU A 42 7.53 -10.45 -3.01
CA GLU A 42 8.54 -11.08 -3.87
C GLU A 42 8.73 -12.55 -3.54
N VAL A 43 8.78 -12.88 -2.25
CA VAL A 43 8.91 -14.26 -1.77
C VAL A 43 7.70 -15.09 -2.19
N VAL A 44 6.49 -14.54 -2.05
CA VAL A 44 5.24 -15.19 -2.49
C VAL A 44 5.19 -15.36 -4.01
N LEU A 45 5.68 -14.36 -4.74
CA LEU A 45 5.76 -14.40 -6.20
C LEU A 45 6.71 -15.52 -6.67
N VAL A 46 7.90 -15.62 -6.09
CA VAL A 46 8.93 -16.63 -6.43
C VAL A 46 8.51 -18.02 -5.99
N ALA A 47 7.84 -18.18 -4.85
CA ALA A 47 7.33 -19.48 -4.40
C ALA A 47 6.32 -20.09 -5.39
N ALA A 48 5.53 -19.27 -6.08
CA ALA A 48 4.64 -19.75 -7.15
C ALA A 48 5.39 -20.14 -8.44
N GLN A 49 6.63 -19.65 -8.62
CA GLN A 49 7.48 -20.01 -9.76
C GLN A 49 8.16 -21.37 -9.58
N ASP A 50 8.19 -21.95 -8.37
CA ASP A 50 8.78 -23.28 -8.12
C ASP A 50 7.85 -24.37 -8.69
N PRO A 51 8.23 -25.06 -9.79
CA PRO A 51 7.32 -25.91 -10.57
C PRO A 51 7.13 -27.32 -9.97
N GLY A 52 7.01 -27.40 -8.65
CA GLY A 52 6.88 -28.66 -7.90
C GLY A 52 5.53 -29.37 -8.06
N ASP A 53 4.49 -28.69 -8.54
CA ASP A 53 3.15 -29.27 -8.68
C ASP A 53 2.78 -29.45 -10.17
N ARG A 54 3.18 -30.60 -10.73
CA ARG A 54 2.72 -31.06 -12.06
C ARG A 54 1.27 -31.48 -11.97
N LEU A 55 0.34 -30.57 -12.26
CA LEU A 55 -0.97 -30.95 -12.79
C LEU A 55 -0.84 -31.13 -14.30
N SER A 56 -1.03 -32.37 -14.74
CA SER A 56 -1.02 -32.81 -16.13
C SER A 56 -2.12 -32.10 -16.92
N GLY A 57 -1.75 -31.24 -17.87
CA GLY A 57 -2.70 -30.61 -18.78
C GLY A 57 -2.00 -29.75 -19.83
N THR A 58 -2.22 -30.09 -21.09
CA THR A 58 -1.63 -29.48 -22.29
C THR A 58 -2.09 -28.04 -22.51
N ASP A 59 -1.20 -27.07 -22.39
CA ASP A 59 -0.92 -26.01 -23.38
C ASP A 59 0.31 -25.22 -22.87
N ARG A 60 1.12 -24.69 -23.80
CA ARG A 60 2.43 -24.04 -23.57
C ARG A 60 2.54 -23.29 -22.22
N PRO A 61 3.41 -23.72 -21.27
CA PRO A 61 3.40 -23.16 -19.93
C PRO A 61 4.00 -21.76 -19.95
N GLY A 62 3.16 -20.74 -19.76
CA GLY A 62 3.60 -19.45 -19.26
C GLY A 62 4.24 -19.65 -17.88
N ILE A 63 5.23 -18.82 -17.53
CA ILE A 63 5.85 -18.85 -16.19
C ILE A 63 4.72 -18.77 -15.16
N PRO A 64 4.59 -19.74 -14.22
CA PRO A 64 3.57 -19.68 -13.19
C PRO A 64 3.92 -18.52 -12.26
N LEU A 65 3.30 -17.37 -12.48
CA LEU A 65 3.40 -16.20 -11.63
C LEU A 65 2.17 -16.15 -10.74
N ASN A 66 2.36 -15.84 -9.46
CA ASN A 66 1.26 -15.46 -8.59
C ASN A 66 0.67 -14.12 -9.07
N GLY A 67 -0.36 -14.18 -9.90
CA GLY A 67 -1.04 -12.99 -10.47
C GLY A 67 -1.38 -11.94 -9.41
N PRO A 68 -2.05 -12.30 -8.30
CA PRO A 68 -2.30 -11.38 -7.20
C PRO A 68 -1.05 -10.68 -6.63
N ALA A 69 0.08 -11.38 -6.52
CA ALA A 69 1.33 -10.78 -6.05
C ALA A 69 1.94 -9.81 -7.06
N VAL A 70 1.82 -10.10 -8.37
CA VAL A 70 2.25 -9.17 -9.44
C VAL A 70 1.42 -7.89 -9.40
N GLU A 71 0.09 -8.02 -9.34
CA GLU A 71 -0.83 -6.88 -9.30
C GLU A 71 -0.61 -6.03 -8.05
N ALA A 72 -0.47 -6.65 -6.88
CA ALA A 72 -0.19 -5.93 -5.63
C ALA A 72 1.13 -5.16 -5.69
N ARG A 73 2.18 -5.73 -6.31
CA ARG A 73 3.48 -5.05 -6.49
C ARG A 73 3.36 -3.87 -7.46
N ALA A 74 2.62 -4.01 -8.55
CA ALA A 74 2.38 -2.93 -9.49
C ALA A 74 1.59 -1.79 -8.83
N ALA A 75 0.49 -2.11 -8.14
CA ALA A 75 -0.34 -1.14 -7.43
C ALA A 75 0.44 -0.31 -6.40
N ILE A 76 1.31 -0.96 -5.59
CA ILE A 76 2.19 -0.23 -4.64
C ILE A 76 3.09 0.76 -5.39
N ARG A 77 3.80 0.28 -6.42
CA ARG A 77 4.77 1.11 -7.15
C ARG A 77 4.05 2.31 -7.80
N ASP A 78 2.95 2.06 -8.48
CA ASP A 78 2.26 3.07 -9.29
C ASP A 78 1.60 4.12 -8.39
N THR A 79 1.02 3.70 -7.25
CA THR A 79 0.47 4.62 -6.25
C THR A 79 1.56 5.51 -5.65
N LEU A 80 2.68 4.93 -5.20
CA LEU A 80 3.78 5.72 -4.62
C LEU A 80 4.42 6.66 -5.65
N ALA A 81 4.52 6.23 -6.91
CA ALA A 81 5.04 7.03 -8.00
C ALA A 81 4.13 8.24 -8.29
N SER A 82 2.82 8.02 -8.38
CA SER A 82 1.83 9.08 -8.59
C SER A 82 1.94 10.19 -7.52
N TRP A 83 1.99 9.79 -6.24
CA TRP A 83 2.15 10.75 -5.15
C TRP A 83 3.52 11.45 -5.14
N ALA A 84 4.59 10.76 -5.53
CA ALA A 84 5.91 11.37 -5.65
C ALA A 84 5.95 12.41 -6.78
N ASP A 85 5.29 12.13 -7.91
CA ASP A 85 5.20 13.04 -9.05
C ASP A 85 4.43 14.32 -8.66
N LEU A 86 3.33 14.20 -7.93
CA LEU A 86 2.60 15.36 -7.39
C LEU A 86 3.48 16.26 -6.51
N ILE A 87 4.31 15.67 -5.63
CA ILE A 87 5.23 16.43 -4.79
C ILE A 87 6.34 17.10 -5.62
N VAL A 88 6.88 16.41 -6.62
CA VAL A 88 7.91 16.95 -7.52
C VAL A 88 7.38 18.16 -8.29
N GLU A 89 6.17 18.07 -8.83
CA GLU A 89 5.49 19.17 -9.51
C GLU A 89 5.21 20.34 -8.56
N GLY A 90 4.66 20.06 -7.37
CA GLY A 90 4.29 21.10 -6.40
C GLY A 90 5.48 21.76 -5.67
N ARG A 91 6.63 21.08 -5.55
CA ARG A 91 7.80 21.59 -4.80
C ARG A 91 9.03 21.85 -5.67
N THR A 92 9.01 21.54 -6.96
CA THR A 92 10.18 21.63 -7.86
C THR A 92 11.42 20.93 -7.30
N VAL A 93 11.23 19.77 -6.66
CA VAL A 93 12.32 18.95 -6.09
C VAL A 93 12.78 17.88 -7.08
N ARG A 94 13.97 17.31 -6.87
CA ARG A 94 14.48 16.22 -7.71
C ARG A 94 13.64 14.96 -7.52
N LEU A 95 13.29 14.33 -8.63
CA LEU A 95 12.58 13.05 -8.67
C LEU A 95 13.45 11.95 -8.03
N PRO A 96 12.92 11.16 -7.07
CA PRO A 96 13.62 10.02 -6.52
C PRO A 96 13.74 8.88 -7.55
N LEU A 97 14.55 7.88 -7.23
CA LEU A 97 14.51 6.60 -7.97
C LEU A 97 13.09 6.01 -7.91
N ARG A 98 12.61 5.44 -9.02
CA ARG A 98 11.27 4.82 -9.12
C ARG A 98 11.22 3.41 -8.52
N THR A 99 11.92 3.21 -7.40
CA THR A 99 11.87 1.98 -6.60
C THR A 99 10.99 2.20 -5.39
N VAL A 100 10.25 1.18 -4.95
CA VAL A 100 9.34 1.29 -3.79
C VAL A 100 10.04 1.80 -2.53
N PRO A 101 11.25 1.34 -2.16
CA PRO A 101 11.97 1.88 -1.00
C PRO A 101 12.32 3.37 -1.14
N ALA A 102 12.76 3.81 -2.32
CA ALA A 102 13.14 5.20 -2.55
C ALA A 102 11.92 6.12 -2.58
N LEU A 103 10.82 5.70 -3.22
CA LEU A 103 9.56 6.44 -3.26
C LEU A 103 8.97 6.58 -1.84
N ALA A 104 8.90 5.49 -1.07
CA ALA A 104 8.41 5.53 0.29
C ALA A 104 9.24 6.48 1.18
N ALA A 105 10.58 6.40 1.10
CA ALA A 105 11.46 7.30 1.83
C ALA A 105 11.30 8.78 1.40
N PHE A 106 11.07 9.02 0.10
CA PHE A 106 10.80 10.36 -0.42
C PHE A 106 9.49 10.93 0.13
N LEU A 107 8.39 10.17 0.06
CA LEU A 107 7.10 10.61 0.59
C LEU A 107 7.17 10.91 2.08
N ARG A 108 7.85 10.06 2.87
CA ARG A 108 8.05 10.30 4.31
C ARG A 108 8.81 11.59 4.60
N ARG A 109 9.87 11.87 3.83
CA ARG A 109 10.64 13.13 3.96
C ARG A 109 9.77 14.36 3.68
N HIS A 110 8.80 14.23 2.80
CA HIS A 110 7.89 15.30 2.41
C HIS A 110 6.51 15.23 3.10
N LEU A 111 6.37 14.40 4.13
CA LEU A 111 5.09 14.16 4.80
C LEU A 111 4.45 15.42 5.36
N GLY A 112 5.23 16.33 5.94
CA GLY A 112 4.71 17.60 6.45
C GLY A 112 4.08 18.49 5.37
N TRP A 113 4.53 18.36 4.11
CA TRP A 113 3.91 19.05 2.97
C TRP A 113 2.68 18.32 2.46
N LEU A 114 2.77 16.98 2.38
CA LEU A 114 1.63 16.16 1.97
C LEU A 114 0.47 16.32 2.96
N ALA A 115 0.76 16.49 4.25
CA ALA A 115 -0.23 16.64 5.32
C ALA A 115 -1.04 17.94 5.28
N VAL A 116 -0.52 19.00 4.63
CA VAL A 116 -1.23 20.27 4.42
C VAL A 116 -1.80 20.38 3.01
N HIS A 117 -1.53 19.41 2.14
CA HIS A 117 -2.01 19.42 0.76
C HIS A 117 -3.54 19.18 0.74
N PRO A 118 -4.31 19.80 -0.16
CA PRO A 118 -5.76 19.58 -0.23
C PRO A 118 -6.15 18.11 -0.44
N ALA A 119 -5.32 17.34 -1.16
CA ALA A 119 -5.52 15.91 -1.42
C ALA A 119 -4.87 14.98 -0.37
N ALA A 120 -4.62 15.46 0.86
CA ALA A 120 -3.93 14.68 1.88
C ALA A 120 -4.73 13.46 2.36
N ASP A 121 -6.07 13.57 2.45
CA ASP A 121 -6.95 12.45 2.81
C ASP A 121 -6.96 11.37 1.71
N ASP A 122 -6.95 11.78 0.44
CA ASP A 122 -6.83 10.86 -0.69
C ASP A 122 -5.51 10.10 -0.61
N ALA A 123 -4.40 10.79 -0.32
CA ALA A 123 -3.10 10.14 -0.16
C ALA A 123 -3.08 9.12 0.98
N ALA A 124 -3.67 9.47 2.13
CA ALA A 124 -3.76 8.54 3.25
C ALA A 124 -4.62 7.32 2.92
N THR A 125 -5.70 7.53 2.17
CA THR A 125 -6.65 6.48 1.76
C THR A 125 -6.05 5.55 0.73
N ASP A 126 -5.39 6.08 -0.29
CA ASP A 126 -4.72 5.29 -1.33
C ASP A 126 -3.62 4.42 -0.73
N ILE A 127 -2.76 5.02 0.11
CA ILE A 127 -1.64 4.31 0.77
C ILE A 127 -2.15 3.20 1.69
N ASP A 128 -3.21 3.47 2.47
CA ASP A 128 -3.83 2.46 3.32
C ASP A 128 -4.47 1.34 2.49
N THR A 129 -5.15 1.68 1.40
CA THR A 129 -5.81 0.72 0.50
C THR A 129 -4.80 -0.24 -0.13
N VAL A 130 -3.71 0.29 -0.72
CA VAL A 130 -2.69 -0.57 -1.33
C VAL A 130 -1.93 -1.40 -0.30
N LEU A 131 -1.67 -0.85 0.90
CA LEU A 131 -1.02 -1.60 1.96
C LEU A 131 -1.89 -2.74 2.49
N ARG A 132 -3.19 -2.49 2.73
CA ARG A 132 -4.13 -3.53 3.15
C ARG A 132 -4.24 -4.64 2.12
N HIS A 133 -4.39 -4.29 0.85
CA HIS A 133 -4.40 -5.26 -0.25
C HIS A 133 -3.10 -6.07 -0.31
N ALA A 134 -1.95 -5.42 -0.21
CA ALA A 134 -0.66 -6.10 -0.23
C ALA A 134 -0.48 -7.06 0.95
N LEU A 135 -0.96 -6.70 2.15
CA LEU A 135 -0.88 -7.55 3.33
C LEU A 135 -1.73 -8.82 3.20
N THR A 136 -2.93 -8.74 2.60
CA THR A 136 -3.76 -9.94 2.41
C THR A 136 -3.11 -10.93 1.43
N VAL A 137 -2.43 -10.42 0.39
CA VAL A 137 -1.71 -11.24 -0.58
C VAL A 137 -0.39 -11.79 -0.01
N ALA A 138 0.38 -10.96 0.71
CA ALA A 138 1.66 -11.37 1.27
C ALA A 138 1.50 -12.35 2.45
N ARG A 139 0.40 -12.27 3.21
CA ARG A 139 0.18 -13.02 4.45
C ARG A 139 -1.19 -13.70 4.49
N PRO A 140 -1.50 -14.59 3.53
CA PRO A 140 -2.84 -15.16 3.39
C PRO A 140 -3.29 -15.94 4.65
N ARG A 141 -2.36 -16.62 5.33
CA ARG A 141 -2.67 -17.36 6.57
C ARG A 141 -3.07 -16.44 7.73
N GLN A 142 -2.48 -15.25 7.83
CA GLN A 142 -2.83 -14.29 8.89
C GLN A 142 -4.18 -13.63 8.59
N ALA A 143 -4.48 -13.37 7.32
CA ALA A 143 -5.79 -12.87 6.89
C ALA A 143 -6.92 -13.85 7.22
N LEU A 144 -6.73 -15.14 6.92
CA LEU A 144 -7.71 -16.19 7.24
C LEU A 144 -7.99 -16.31 8.75
N LEU A 145 -6.95 -16.19 9.59
CA LEU A 145 -7.10 -16.23 11.04
C LEU A 145 -7.81 -14.99 11.60
N ALA A 146 -7.53 -13.79 11.05
CA ALA A 146 -8.22 -12.56 11.45
C ALA A 146 -9.72 -12.62 11.11
N MET A 147 -10.09 -13.15 9.94
CA MET A 147 -11.49 -13.33 9.55
C MET A 147 -12.19 -14.40 10.42
N ALA A 148 -11.49 -15.47 10.80
CA ALA A 148 -12.03 -16.48 11.70
C ALA A 148 -12.29 -15.95 13.12
N VAL A 149 -11.46 -15.03 13.62
CA VAL A 149 -11.65 -14.39 14.95
C VAL A 149 -12.82 -13.42 14.96
N SER A 150 -13.17 -12.80 13.83
CA SER A 150 -14.38 -11.95 13.72
C SER A 150 -15.70 -12.73 13.63
N VAL A 151 -15.64 -14.05 13.44
CA VAL A 151 -16.81 -14.93 13.36
C VAL A 151 -16.84 -15.83 14.60
N GLY A 152 -17.16 -15.24 15.76
CA GLY A 152 -17.76 -15.98 16.87
C GLY A 152 -17.46 -15.45 18.29
N PRO A 153 -18.40 -15.64 19.25
CA PRO A 153 -19.86 -15.66 19.14
C PRO A 153 -20.51 -14.28 19.35
#